data_AF-A0A1F6CXJ9-F1
#
_entry.id   AF-A0A1F6CXJ9-F1
#
_cell.length_a   1.000
_cell.length_b   1.000
_cell.length_c   1.000
_cell.angle_alpha   90.00
_cell.angle_beta   90.00
_cell.angle_gamma   90.00
#
_symmetry.space_group_name_H-M   'P 1'
#
loop_
_entity.id
_entity.type
_entity.pdbx_description
1 polymer ?
#
loop_
_entity_poly.entity_id
_entity_poly.type
_entity_poly.pdbx_seq_one_letter_code
_entity_poly.pdbx_strand_id
1 'polypeptide(L)'
;MFQATGPASKKVPFPIRRVLAITGMKGKDHRGAHAHFKTKQILVALRGGCTVELDDGKRKSHVRLNKQNEGLLLFPHVWHVMRDFKPNTTLLVIADTAYDEKDYIRRYAQFSRVVKK
;
A
#
# COMPACT_ATOMS: atom_id res chain seq x y z
N MET A 1 8.88 -5.31 -6.56
CA MET A 1 9.43 -5.99 -5.36
C MET A 1 8.82 -5.30 -4.14
N PHE A 2 8.21 -6.02 -3.20
CA PHE A 2 7.66 -5.48 -1.95
C PHE A 2 8.38 -6.18 -0.79
N GLN A 3 8.53 -5.50 0.34
CA GLN A 3 9.23 -6.05 1.51
C GLN A 3 8.38 -5.83 2.76
N ALA A 4 8.12 -6.91 3.49
CA ALA A 4 7.66 -6.83 4.87
C ALA A 4 8.88 -6.49 5.73
N THR A 5 8.90 -5.32 6.37
CA THR A 5 10.00 -4.94 7.25
C THR A 5 9.69 -5.40 8.67
N GLY A 6 10.51 -6.30 9.21
CA GLY A 6 10.53 -6.62 10.65
C GLY A 6 11.10 -5.46 11.48
N PRO A 7 11.17 -5.59 12.82
CA PRO A 7 11.52 -4.51 13.76
C PRO A 7 12.99 -4.01 13.72
N ALA A 8 13.73 -4.16 12.60
CA ALA A 8 15.17 -3.89 12.53
C ALA A 8 15.62 -2.87 11.46
N SER A 9 14.71 -2.08 10.88
CA SER A 9 15.09 -0.86 10.16
C SER A 9 14.62 0.36 10.97
N LYS A 10 15.55 1.03 11.67
CA LYS A 10 15.24 2.17 12.55
C LYS A 10 14.71 3.42 11.82
N LYS A 11 14.53 3.39 10.49
CA LYS A 11 14.19 4.57 9.67
C LYS A 11 13.32 4.16 8.48
N VAL A 12 12.39 5.05 8.11
CA VAL A 12 11.69 5.02 6.82
C VAL A 12 12.74 5.18 5.70
N PRO A 13 12.80 4.30 4.67
CA PRO A 13 13.87 4.27 3.68
C PRO A 13 13.72 5.34 2.56
N PHE A 14 12.99 6.43 2.85
CA PHE A 14 12.78 7.55 1.94
C PHE A 14 12.38 8.82 2.72
N PRO A 15 12.57 10.03 2.14
CA PRO A 15 12.04 11.27 2.72
C PRO A 15 10.52 11.27 2.77
N ILE A 16 9.92 11.59 3.92
CA ILE A 16 8.46 11.65 4.06
C ILE A 16 7.96 12.97 3.47
N ARG A 17 7.05 12.90 2.50
CA ARG A 17 6.42 14.08 1.89
C ARG A 17 4.91 14.15 2.09
N ARG A 18 4.28 13.01 2.37
CA ARG A 18 2.83 12.94 2.61
C ARG A 18 2.50 11.84 3.61
N VAL A 19 1.58 12.14 4.51
CA VAL A 19 1.02 11.19 5.47
C VAL A 19 -0.50 11.32 5.45
N LEU A 20 -1.21 10.20 5.42
CA LEU A 20 -2.67 10.18 5.49
C LEU A 20 -3.14 8.96 6.30
N ALA A 21 -4.32 9.08 6.89
CA ALA A 21 -4.97 8.00 7.62
C ALA A 21 -6.24 7.55 6.88
N ILE A 22 -6.47 6.24 6.83
CA ILE A 22 -7.71 5.62 6.37
C ILE A 22 -8.41 5.05 7.61
N THR A 23 -9.61 5.53 7.88
CA THR A 23 -10.45 5.14 9.02
C THR A 23 -11.89 4.91 8.57
N GLY A 24 -12.73 4.33 9.44
CA GLY A 24 -14.16 4.17 9.18
C GLY A 24 -14.51 3.10 8.14
N MET A 25 -13.57 2.24 7.75
CA MET A 25 -13.82 1.14 6.83
C MET A 25 -14.65 0.04 7.49
N LYS A 26 -15.62 -0.49 6.74
CA LYS A 26 -16.42 -1.68 7.07
C LYS A 26 -15.79 -2.92 6.46
N GLY A 27 -16.14 -4.11 6.96
CA GLY A 27 -15.50 -5.37 6.53
C GLY A 27 -15.61 -5.68 5.03
N LYS A 28 -16.68 -5.20 4.37
CA LYS A 28 -16.91 -5.36 2.93
C LYS A 28 -16.31 -4.25 2.05
N ASP A 29 -15.69 -3.24 2.65
CA ASP A 29 -15.12 -2.13 1.91
C ASP A 29 -13.78 -2.54 1.27
N HIS A 30 -13.53 -2.03 0.08
CA HIS A 30 -12.27 -2.18 -0.63
C HIS A 30 -11.67 -0.80 -0.88
N ARG A 31 -10.36 -0.68 -0.71
CA ARG A 31 -9.60 0.54 -1.00
C ARG A 31 -8.35 0.19 -1.81
N GLY A 32 -7.73 1.19 -2.42
CA GLY A 32 -6.60 0.95 -3.32
C GLY A 32 -7.10 0.75 -4.74
N ALA A 33 -6.87 -0.43 -5.32
CA ALA A 33 -7.14 -0.74 -6.71
C ALA A 33 -6.44 0.23 -7.68
N HIS A 34 -5.15 0.46 -7.41
CA HIS A 34 -4.28 1.24 -8.26
C HIS A 34 -2.81 0.85 -8.04
N ALA A 35 -1.96 1.33 -8.93
CA ALA A 35 -0.52 1.39 -8.74
C ALA A 35 -0.05 2.85 -8.88
N HIS A 36 1.24 3.10 -8.64
CA HIS A 36 1.88 4.39 -8.80
C HIS A 36 3.01 4.32 -9.83
N PHE A 37 3.27 5.40 -10.57
CA PHE A 37 4.43 5.48 -11.46
C PHE A 37 5.73 5.80 -10.70
N LYS A 38 5.65 6.62 -9.64
CA LYS A 38 6.81 7.16 -8.91
C LYS A 38 6.72 6.99 -7.40
N THR A 39 5.52 7.06 -6.82
CA THR A 39 5.35 7.03 -5.36
C THR A 39 5.80 5.71 -4.74
N LYS A 40 6.70 5.79 -3.76
CA LYS A 40 6.91 4.75 -2.74
C LYS A 40 6.02 5.07 -1.55
N GLN A 41 5.45 4.03 -0.94
CA GLN A 41 4.61 4.20 0.24
C GLN A 41 4.79 3.08 1.25
N ILE A 42 4.54 3.38 2.52
CA ILE A 42 4.46 2.39 3.60
C ILE A 42 3.03 2.38 4.12
N LEU A 43 2.45 1.19 4.22
CA LEU A 43 1.19 0.93 4.90
C LEU A 43 1.45 0.38 6.30
N VAL A 44 0.85 0.98 7.34
CA VAL A 44 0.95 0.53 8.74
C VAL A 44 -0.44 0.44 9.35
N ALA A 45 -0.78 -0.70 9.93
CA ALA A 45 -2.05 -0.87 10.66
C ALA A 45 -1.87 -0.42 12.12
N LEU A 46 -2.22 0.83 12.42
CA LEU A 46 -2.14 1.39 13.78
C LEU A 46 -3.22 0.82 14.71
N ARG A 47 -4.35 0.36 14.16
CA ARG A 47 -5.39 -0.35 14.91
C ARG A 47 -6.12 -1.30 13.97
N GLY A 48 -6.60 -2.43 14.50
CA GLY A 48 -7.35 -3.41 13.72
C GLY A 48 -6.46 -4.12 12.70
N GLY A 49 -6.80 -4.00 11.42
CA GLY A 49 -5.96 -4.48 10.33
C GLY A 49 -6.73 -4.91 9.09
N CYS A 50 -6.02 -5.03 7.97
CA CYS A 50 -6.57 -5.48 6.69
C CYS A 50 -5.67 -6.51 6.00
N THR A 51 -6.16 -7.10 4.91
CA THR A 51 -5.36 -7.86 3.95
C THR A 51 -5.03 -6.94 2.78
N VAL A 52 -3.76 -6.89 2.38
CA VAL A 52 -3.30 -6.17 1.20
C VAL A 52 -2.95 -7.18 0.13
N GLU A 53 -3.73 -7.21 -0.94
CA GLU A 53 -3.41 -7.94 -2.16
C GLU A 53 -2.43 -7.13 -3.00
N LEU A 54 -1.45 -7.80 -3.59
CA LEU A 54 -0.32 -7.20 -4.29
C LEU A 54 -0.13 -7.89 -5.63
N ASP A 55 0.22 -7.09 -6.63
CA ASP A 55 0.59 -7.57 -7.96
C ASP A 55 1.69 -6.66 -8.53
N ASP A 56 2.86 -7.23 -8.83
CA ASP A 56 3.98 -6.51 -9.45
C ASP A 56 4.08 -6.75 -10.96
N GLY A 57 3.06 -7.34 -11.57
CA GLY A 57 2.99 -7.71 -12.98
C GLY A 57 3.58 -9.09 -13.29
N LYS A 58 4.37 -9.66 -12.37
CA LYS A 58 5.00 -10.98 -12.50
C LYS A 58 4.45 -11.97 -11.48
N ARG A 59 4.22 -11.51 -10.24
CA ARG A 59 3.72 -12.31 -9.13
C ARG A 59 2.59 -11.58 -8.42
N LYS A 60 1.62 -12.39 -8.01
CA LYS A 60 0.54 -11.98 -7.11
C LYS A 60 0.77 -12.58 -5.74
N SER A 61 0.48 -11.82 -4.70
CA SER A 61 0.57 -12.26 -3.31
C SER A 61 -0.39 -11.47 -2.44
N HIS A 62 -0.49 -11.83 -1.18
CA HIS A 62 -1.19 -11.02 -0.19
C HIS A 62 -0.38 -10.96 1.10
N VAL A 63 -0.57 -9.87 1.84
CA VAL A 63 0.06 -9.64 3.16
C VAL A 63 -1.02 -9.24 4.15
N ARG A 64 -1.01 -9.85 5.33
CA ARG A 64 -1.88 -9.44 6.43
C ARG A 64 -1.19 -8.33 7.23
N LEU A 65 -1.79 -7.14 7.25
CA LEU A 65 -1.36 -6.04 8.12
C LEU A 65 -2.25 -5.98 9.35
N ASN A 66 -1.74 -6.47 10.48
CA ASN A 66 -2.46 -6.51 11.78
C ASN A 66 -1.56 -6.25 13.00
N LYS A 67 -0.30 -5.90 12.80
CA LYS A 67 0.66 -5.57 13.85
C LYS A 67 1.11 -4.12 13.70
N GLN A 68 1.11 -3.40 14.81
CA GLN A 68 1.38 -1.95 14.82
C GLN A 68 2.85 -1.60 14.56
N ASN A 69 3.76 -2.54 14.81
CA ASN A 69 5.20 -2.39 14.63
C ASN A 69 5.71 -2.96 13.30
N GLU A 70 4.82 -3.37 12.40
CA GLU A 70 5.17 -3.85 11.06
C GLU A 70 4.61 -2.90 9.99
N GLY A 71 5.42 -2.63 8.97
CA GLY A 71 5.05 -1.84 7.81
C GLY A 71 5.21 -2.63 6.53
N LEU A 72 4.30 -2.41 5.58
CA LEU A 72 4.42 -2.92 4.22
C LEU A 72 4.95 -1.81 3.31
N LEU A 73 6.18 -1.97 2.83
CA LEU A 73 6.78 -1.08 1.85
C LEU A 73 6.33 -1.46 0.43
N LEU A 74 5.66 -0.51 -0.22
CA LEU A 74 5.22 -0.60 -1.61
C LEU A 74 6.10 0.32 -2.47
N PHE A 75 6.67 -0.27 -3.52
CA PHE A 75 7.42 0.45 -4.54
C PHE A 75 6.50 0.86 -5.70
N PRO A 76 6.97 1.75 -6.59
CA PRO A 76 6.26 2.05 -7.83
C PRO A 76 5.98 0.79 -8.62
N HIS A 77 4.93 0.85 -9.43
CA HIS A 77 4.46 -0.25 -10.27
C HIS A 77 4.09 -1.51 -9.49
N VAL A 78 3.64 -1.36 -8.24
CA VAL A 78 2.95 -2.42 -7.49
C VAL A 78 1.47 -2.06 -7.39
N TRP A 79 0.63 -2.83 -8.08
CA TRP A 79 -0.81 -2.76 -7.91
C TRP A 79 -1.18 -3.34 -6.56
N HIS A 80 -2.00 -2.62 -5.80
CA HIS A 80 -2.41 -3.05 -4.47
C HIS A 80 -3.89 -2.79 -4.20
N VAL A 81 -4.51 -3.72 -3.47
CA VAL A 81 -5.91 -3.63 -3.02
C VAL A 81 -5.96 -3.98 -1.55
N MET A 82 -6.52 -3.09 -0.74
CA MET A 82 -6.76 -3.31 0.68
C MET A 82 -8.20 -3.78 0.86
N ARG A 83 -8.38 -4.89 1.57
CA ARG A 83 -9.68 -5.51 1.83
C ARG A 83 -9.71 -6.21 3.19
N ASP A 84 -10.84 -6.82 3.53
CA ASP A 84 -11.02 -7.59 4.76
C ASP A 84 -10.67 -6.76 6.01
N PHE A 85 -11.13 -5.51 6.04
CA PHE A 85 -10.87 -4.58 7.13
C PHE A 85 -11.53 -5.07 8.43
N LYS A 86 -10.75 -5.19 9.51
CA LYS A 86 -11.29 -5.43 10.84
C LYS A 86 -12.07 -4.20 11.33
N PRO A 87 -13.06 -4.37 12.24
CA PRO A 87 -13.69 -3.25 12.91
C PRO A 87 -12.67 -2.29 13.52
N ASN A 88 -12.94 -0.99 13.45
CA ASN A 88 -12.08 0.08 13.97
C ASN A 88 -10.66 0.10 13.38
N THR A 89 -10.47 -0.41 12.14
CA THR A 89 -9.17 -0.33 11.47
C THR A 89 -8.76 1.12 11.23
N THR A 90 -7.54 1.46 11.64
CA THR A 90 -6.86 2.71 11.30
C THR A 90 -5.58 2.35 10.57
N LEU A 91 -5.54 2.67 9.28
CA LEU A 91 -4.38 2.42 8.43
C LEU A 91 -3.67 3.74 8.13
N LEU A 92 -2.40 3.82 8.48
CA LEU A 92 -1.52 4.94 8.13
C LEU A 92 -0.85 4.64 6.79
N VAL A 93 -0.82 5.66 5.92
CA VAL A 93 -0.08 5.63 4.66
C VAL A 93 0.94 6.76 4.67
N ILE A 94 2.22 6.41 4.51
CA ILE A 94 3.35 7.34 4.45
C ILE A 94 3.92 7.27 3.04
N ALA A 95 4.10 8.39 2.35
CA ALA A 95 4.58 8.44 0.97
C ALA A 95 5.75 9.41 0.79
N ASP A 96 6.61 9.11 -0.19
CA ASP A 96 7.80 9.90 -0.54
C ASP A 96 7.53 11.04 -1.54
N THR A 97 6.28 11.18 -1.96
CA THR A 97 5.81 12.21 -2.91
C THR A 97 4.65 13.01 -2.32
N ALA A 98 4.49 14.24 -2.80
CA ALA A 98 3.22 14.97 -2.66
C ALA A 98 2.13 14.26 -3.47
N TYR A 99 0.86 14.57 -3.20
CA TYR A 99 -0.24 14.03 -4.01
C TYR A 99 -0.17 14.59 -5.44
N ASP A 100 -0.18 13.69 -6.42
CA ASP A 100 -0.33 14.02 -7.84
C ASP A 100 -1.23 12.95 -8.47
N GLU A 101 -2.38 13.37 -9.01
CA GLU A 101 -3.32 12.47 -9.66
C GLU A 101 -2.71 11.77 -10.89
N LYS A 102 -1.77 12.43 -11.58
CA LYS A 102 -1.09 11.86 -12.75
C LYS A 102 -0.18 10.70 -12.41
N ASP A 103 0.20 10.55 -11.13
CA ASP A 103 1.01 9.43 -10.67
C ASP A 103 0.21 8.13 -10.52
N TYR A 104 -1.13 8.20 -10.54
CA TYR A 104 -2.00 7.03 -10.32
C TYR A 104 -2.22 6.23 -11.60
N ILE A 105 -2.03 4.91 -11.50
CA ILE A 105 -2.45 3.94 -12.51
C ILE A 105 -3.74 3.28 -12.03
N ARG A 106 -4.89 3.80 -12.43
CA ARG A 106 -6.22 3.37 -11.93
C ARG A 106 -6.88 2.24 -12.70
N ARG A 107 -6.39 1.93 -13.90
CA ARG A 107 -6.93 0.85 -14.75
C ARG A 107 -5.98 -0.32 -14.76
N TYR A 108 -6.44 -1.51 -14.37
CA TYR A 108 -5.61 -2.70 -14.33
C TYR A 108 -5.04 -3.08 -15.70
N ALA A 109 -5.79 -2.86 -16.78
CA ALA A 109 -5.31 -3.05 -18.15
C ALA A 109 -4.16 -2.07 -18.52
N GLN A 110 -4.17 -0.85 -17.99
CA GLN A 110 -3.05 0.08 -18.15
C GLN A 110 -1.85 -0.38 -17.34
N PHE A 111 -2.05 -0.74 -16.08
CA PHE A 111 -1.00 -1.31 -15.22
C PHE A 111 -0.30 -2.49 -15.90
N SER A 112 -1.08 -3.46 -16.40
CA SER A 112 -0.56 -4.64 -17.10
C SER A 112 0.32 -4.29 -18.30
N ARG A 113 0.03 -3.21 -19.02
CA ARG A 113 0.86 -2.74 -20.15
C ARG A 113 2.14 -2.04 -19.69
N VAL A 114 2.09 -1.33 -18.57
CA VAL A 114 3.25 -0.61 -18.01
C VAL A 114 4.30 -1.57 -17.49
N VAL A 115 3.88 -2.67 -16.83
CA VAL A 115 4.80 -3.61 -16.14
C VAL A 115 5.28 -4.80 -16.98
N LYS A 116 4.67 -5.03 -18.16
CA LYS A 116 5.06 -6.10 -19.10
C LYS A 116 6.18 -5.72 -20.08
N LYS A 117 6.76 -4.52 -19.95
CA LYS A 117 7.97 -4.14 -20.69
C LYS A 117 9.20 -4.85 -20.11
#